data_AF-A0A5S4VKY8-F1
#
_entry.id   AF-A0A5S4VKY8-F1
#
_cell.length_a   1.000
_cell.length_b   1.000
_cell.length_c   1.000
_cell.angle_alpha   90.00
_cell.angle_beta   90.00
_cell.angle_gamma   90.00
#
_symmetry.space_group_name_H-M   'P 1'
#
loop_
_entity.id
_entity.type
_entity.pdbx_description
1 polymer ?
#
loop_
_entity_poly.entity_id
_entity_poly.type
_entity_poly.pdbx_seq_one_letter_code
_entity_poly.pdbx_strand_id
1 'polypeptide(L)'
;KDERVVQLIKRYLKSGVMENGVVIDTEEGSPQGGNLSPLLANIYLNEFDQEYLKRGVPCIRYADDIVLLAKSKRASERLLESSTKYLEERLKLTVNREKSRTVSVFAIRNFKFLGFALGRNGKGIYVRVHPKSWKKFKSRLKELSSRKRCQSIKPSLEKIKVYARGWLNYYGIASMKNNIDDINGWLYHRIRMCIWKQWKKPRTKYKNLVKLGIPEHYAATIANSRRKYWYISNNKAVIWALNKERLINSGFYDLATAYQSVHVNY
;
A
#
# COMPACT_ATOMS: atom_id res chain seq x y z
N LYS A 1 -28.04 -12.02 31.90
CA LYS A 1 -27.83 -11.81 30.44
C LYS A 1 -29.08 -11.11 29.91
N ASP A 2 -28.97 -10.00 29.17
CA ASP A 2 -30.15 -9.34 28.58
C ASP A 2 -30.60 -10.12 27.35
N GLU A 3 -31.73 -10.83 27.45
CA GLU A 3 -32.26 -11.67 26.37
C GLU A 3 -32.69 -10.86 25.14
N ARG A 4 -33.11 -9.60 25.32
CA ARG A 4 -33.58 -8.75 24.22
C ARG A 4 -32.45 -8.44 23.25
N VAL A 5 -31.27 -8.15 23.78
CA VAL A 5 -30.05 -7.89 22.98
C VAL A 5 -29.63 -9.16 22.24
N VAL A 6 -29.66 -10.32 22.90
CA VAL A 6 -29.33 -11.60 22.26
C VAL A 6 -30.30 -11.92 21.12
N GLN A 7 -31.60 -11.71 21.32
CA GLN A 7 -32.60 -11.89 20.26
C GLN A 7 -32.39 -10.91 19.11
N LEU A 8 -32.03 -9.66 19.39
CA LEU A 8 -31.74 -8.66 18.35
C LEU A 8 -30.54 -9.07 17.50
N ILE A 9 -29.44 -9.52 18.12
CA ILE A 9 -28.26 -10.03 17.41
C ILE A 9 -28.63 -11.25 16.57
N LYS A 10 -29.43 -12.19 17.10
CA LYS A 10 -29.92 -13.36 16.35
C LYS A 10 -30.74 -12.95 15.13
N ARG A 11 -31.64 -11.96 15.27
CA ARG A 11 -32.42 -11.43 14.15
C ARG A 11 -31.52 -10.77 13.10
N TYR A 12 -30.46 -10.09 13.54
CA TYR A 12 -29.49 -9.45 12.65
C TYR A 12 -28.63 -10.46 11.87
N LEU A 13 -28.28 -11.59 12.49
CA LEU A 13 -27.55 -12.66 11.82
C LEU A 13 -28.44 -13.47 10.87
N LYS A 14 -29.71 -13.63 11.22
CA LYS A 14 -30.71 -14.34 10.40
C LYS A 14 -31.32 -13.48 9.29
N SER A 15 -31.04 -12.18 9.24
CA SER A 15 -31.56 -11.35 8.16
C SER A 15 -30.93 -11.81 6.85
N GLY A 16 -31.75 -12.39 5.98
CA GLY A 16 -31.33 -12.90 4.68
C GLY A 16 -30.65 -11.84 3.80
N VAL A 17 -30.02 -12.31 2.73
CA VAL A 17 -29.44 -11.44 1.70
C VAL A 17 -30.44 -11.32 0.56
N MET A 18 -30.67 -10.10 0.09
CA MET A 18 -31.48 -9.89 -1.12
C MET A 18 -30.59 -10.01 -2.34
N GLU A 19 -30.77 -11.08 -3.11
CA GLU A 19 -30.04 -11.31 -4.35
C GLU A 19 -31.03 -11.39 -5.52
N ASN A 20 -30.87 -10.53 -6.52
CA ASN A 20 -31.77 -10.44 -7.69
C ASN A 20 -33.27 -10.29 -7.36
N GLY A 21 -33.61 -9.62 -6.25
CA GLY A 21 -34.99 -9.36 -5.84
C GLY A 21 -35.65 -10.50 -5.04
N VAL A 22 -34.91 -11.57 -4.73
CA VAL A 22 -35.35 -12.67 -3.86
C VAL A 22 -34.59 -12.60 -2.53
N VAL A 23 -35.31 -12.76 -1.42
CA VAL A 23 -34.69 -12.88 -0.09
C VAL A 23 -34.20 -14.32 0.06
N ILE A 24 -32.89 -14.48 0.17
CA ILE A 24 -32.24 -15.76 0.45
C ILE A 24 -31.92 -15.79 1.95
N ASP A 25 -32.48 -16.77 2.66
CA ASP A 25 -32.18 -16.96 4.08
C ASP A 25 -30.69 -17.25 4.28
N THR A 26 -30.10 -16.59 5.28
CA THR A 26 -28.68 -16.78 5.62
C THR A 26 -28.59 -17.85 6.70
N GLU A 27 -28.22 -19.07 6.31
CA GLU A 27 -27.99 -20.19 7.24
C GLU A 27 -26.66 -20.05 7.99
N GLU A 28 -25.63 -19.49 7.33
CA GLU A 28 -24.29 -19.27 7.88
C GLU A 28 -23.72 -17.91 7.48
N GLY A 29 -22.96 -17.30 8.39
CA GLY A 29 -22.26 -16.03 8.16
C GLY A 29 -22.98 -14.79 8.70
N SER A 30 -22.27 -13.67 8.70
CA SER A 30 -22.81 -12.35 9.08
C SER A 30 -22.89 -11.48 7.81
N PRO A 31 -23.90 -10.60 7.66
CA PRO A 31 -24.01 -9.74 6.49
C PRO A 31 -22.72 -8.95 6.26
N GLN A 32 -22.11 -9.10 5.07
CA GLN A 32 -20.91 -8.33 4.71
C GLN A 32 -21.29 -6.86 4.54
N GLY A 33 -20.76 -6.00 5.42
CA GLY A 33 -21.09 -4.56 5.44
C GLY A 33 -22.03 -4.14 6.59
N GLY A 34 -22.54 -5.08 7.39
CA GLY A 34 -23.23 -4.76 8.63
C GLY A 34 -22.26 -4.15 9.65
N ASN A 35 -22.62 -3.01 10.26
CA ASN A 35 -21.78 -2.32 11.25
C ASN A 35 -21.41 -3.21 12.45
N LEU A 36 -22.25 -4.22 12.75
CA LEU A 36 -22.05 -5.13 13.87
C LEU A 36 -21.14 -6.33 13.51
N SER A 37 -21.03 -6.69 12.23
CA SER A 37 -20.29 -7.88 11.76
C SER A 37 -18.81 -7.90 12.22
N PRO A 38 -18.04 -6.79 12.15
CA PRO A 38 -16.65 -6.79 12.64
C PRO A 38 -16.53 -7.05 14.14
N LEU A 39 -17.49 -6.58 14.94
CA LEU A 39 -17.50 -6.80 16.39
C LEU A 39 -17.81 -8.28 16.69
N LEU A 40 -18.81 -8.85 16.01
CA LEU A 40 -19.18 -10.25 16.20
C LEU A 40 -18.04 -11.19 15.81
N ALA A 41 -17.33 -10.92 14.71
CA ALA A 41 -16.15 -11.68 14.32
C ALA A 41 -15.06 -11.65 15.41
N ASN A 42 -14.81 -10.50 16.03
CA ASN A 42 -13.86 -10.39 17.13
C ASN A 42 -14.29 -11.12 18.40
N ILE A 43 -15.59 -11.07 18.74
CA ILE A 43 -16.13 -11.82 19.88
C ILE A 43 -15.99 -13.32 19.66
N TYR A 44 -16.29 -13.78 18.44
CA TYR A 44 -16.20 -15.18 18.05
C TYR A 44 -14.76 -15.72 18.15
N LEU A 45 -13.80 -14.97 17.61
CA LEU A 45 -12.39 -15.37 17.61
C LEU A 45 -11.67 -15.11 18.96
N ASN A 46 -12.31 -14.44 19.91
CA ASN A 46 -11.72 -14.22 21.24
C ASN A 46 -11.41 -15.53 21.97
N GLU A 47 -12.20 -16.59 21.77
CA GLU A 47 -11.93 -17.90 22.38
C GLU A 47 -10.57 -18.46 21.91
N PHE A 48 -10.27 -18.31 20.61
CA PHE A 48 -8.98 -18.69 20.03
C PHE A 48 -7.83 -17.89 20.67
N ASP A 49 -7.99 -16.57 20.82
CA ASP A 49 -6.97 -15.71 21.41
C ASP A 49 -6.65 -16.15 22.86
N GLN A 50 -7.68 -16.44 23.65
CA GLN A 50 -7.53 -16.89 25.04
C GLN A 50 -6.85 -18.27 25.14
N GLU A 51 -7.17 -19.20 24.24
CA GLU A 51 -6.55 -20.52 24.21
C GLU A 51 -5.03 -20.42 23.97
N TYR A 52 -4.60 -19.62 23.01
CA TYR A 52 -3.17 -19.47 22.71
C TYR A 52 -2.42 -18.62 23.74
N LEU A 53 -3.12 -17.68 24.41
CA LEU A 53 -2.58 -16.97 25.56
C LEU A 53 -2.29 -17.93 26.72
N LYS A 54 -3.23 -18.83 27.06
CA LYS A 54 -3.03 -19.86 28.10
C LYS A 54 -1.86 -20.80 27.79
N ARG A 55 -1.66 -21.12 26.52
CA ARG A 55 -0.52 -21.94 26.04
C ARG A 55 0.82 -21.20 26.04
N GLY A 56 0.84 -19.90 26.36
CA GLY A 56 2.05 -19.07 26.36
C GLY A 56 2.61 -18.81 24.95
N VAL A 57 1.78 -18.93 23.91
CA VAL A 57 2.19 -18.72 22.51
C VAL A 57 1.88 -17.27 22.12
N PRO A 58 2.88 -16.48 21.66
CA PRO A 58 2.61 -15.13 21.18
C PRO A 58 1.71 -15.17 19.94
N CYS A 59 0.50 -14.63 20.08
CA CYS A 59 -0.50 -14.51 19.02
C CYS A 59 -0.69 -13.04 18.64
N ILE A 60 -0.65 -12.75 17.35
CA ILE A 60 -0.97 -11.45 16.78
C ILE A 60 -2.13 -11.66 15.81
N ARG A 61 -3.28 -11.02 16.07
CA ARG A 61 -4.47 -11.14 15.23
C ARG A 61 -4.93 -9.79 14.73
N TYR A 62 -5.33 -9.74 13.46
CA TYR A 62 -6.01 -8.59 12.87
C TYR A 62 -7.19 -9.09 12.03
N ALA A 63 -8.42 -8.93 12.55
CA ALA A 63 -9.60 -9.59 12.01
C ALA A 63 -9.35 -11.11 11.85
N ASP A 64 -9.38 -11.62 10.62
CA ASP A 64 -9.17 -13.03 10.29
C ASP A 64 -7.69 -13.40 10.06
N ASP A 65 -6.81 -12.40 9.90
CA ASP A 65 -5.38 -12.64 9.70
C ASP A 65 -4.72 -12.91 11.06
N ILE A 66 -4.40 -14.17 11.33
CA ILE A 66 -3.76 -14.66 12.56
C ILE A 66 -2.29 -14.99 12.30
N VAL A 67 -1.40 -14.56 13.20
CA VAL A 67 0.02 -14.90 13.22
C VAL A 67 0.40 -15.47 14.58
N LEU A 68 0.84 -16.72 14.59
CA LEU A 68 1.41 -17.39 15.76
C LEU A 68 2.94 -17.42 15.64
N LEU A 69 3.65 -16.98 16.67
CA LEU A 69 5.11 -16.95 16.67
C LEU A 69 5.69 -18.19 17.39
N ALA A 70 6.67 -18.83 16.74
CA ALA A 70 7.38 -19.99 17.27
C ALA A 70 8.90 -19.81 17.17
N LYS A 71 9.65 -20.43 18.08
CA LYS A 71 11.12 -20.37 18.10
C LYS A 71 11.78 -21.30 17.08
N SER A 72 11.10 -22.37 16.65
CA SER A 72 11.64 -23.38 15.73
C SER A 72 10.63 -23.76 14.64
N LYS A 73 11.14 -24.25 13.51
CA LYS A 73 10.30 -24.71 12.39
C LYS A 73 9.36 -25.84 12.82
N ARG A 74 9.89 -26.85 13.53
CA ARG A 74 9.10 -27.97 14.05
C ARG A 74 7.98 -27.50 15.00
N ALA A 75 8.27 -26.53 15.87
CA ALA A 75 7.25 -25.94 16.74
C ALA A 75 6.18 -25.19 15.92
N SER A 76 6.57 -24.48 14.86
CA SER A 76 5.62 -23.77 13.99
C SER A 76 4.70 -24.72 13.22
N GLU A 77 5.21 -25.86 12.74
CA GLU A 77 4.41 -26.88 12.06
C GLU A 77 3.39 -27.52 12.99
N ARG A 78 3.82 -27.87 14.22
CA ARG A 78 2.91 -28.37 15.26
C ARG A 78 1.84 -27.34 15.63
N LEU A 79 2.22 -26.06 15.75
CA LEU A 79 1.27 -25.00 16.05
C LEU A 79 0.24 -24.85 14.92
N LEU A 80 0.67 -24.85 13.66
CA LEU A 80 -0.21 -24.76 12.50
C LEU A 80 -1.25 -25.89 12.49
N GLU A 81 -0.83 -27.12 12.74
CA GLU A 81 -1.73 -28.28 12.82
C GLU A 81 -2.72 -28.12 13.97
N SER A 82 -2.21 -27.79 15.17
CA SER A 82 -3.05 -27.63 16.36
C SER A 82 -4.05 -26.46 16.25
N SER A 83 -3.66 -25.37 15.57
CA SER A 83 -4.52 -24.20 15.36
C SER A 83 -5.59 -24.49 14.33
N THR A 84 -5.24 -25.20 13.25
CA THR A 84 -6.18 -25.62 12.22
C THR A 84 -7.23 -26.54 12.81
N LYS A 85 -6.80 -27.54 13.59
CA LYS A 85 -7.72 -28.45 14.29
C LYS A 85 -8.65 -27.71 15.24
N TYR A 86 -8.14 -26.77 16.02
CA TYR A 86 -8.96 -25.99 16.94
C TYR A 86 -10.01 -25.13 16.19
N LEU A 87 -9.60 -24.45 15.10
CA LEU A 87 -10.50 -23.64 14.29
C LEU A 87 -11.58 -24.48 13.61
N GLU A 88 -11.23 -25.63 13.03
CA GLU A 88 -12.16 -26.52 12.32
C GLU A 88 -13.08 -27.29 13.30
N GLU A 89 -12.57 -27.80 14.42
CA GLU A 89 -13.35 -28.65 15.32
C GLU A 89 -14.17 -27.87 16.35
N ARG A 90 -13.58 -26.84 17.00
CA ARG A 90 -14.23 -26.06 18.06
C ARG A 90 -15.04 -24.90 17.50
N LEU A 91 -14.38 -24.09 16.67
CA LEU A 91 -14.96 -22.89 16.10
C LEU A 91 -15.65 -23.13 14.76
N LYS A 92 -15.66 -24.36 14.23
CA LYS A 92 -16.36 -24.71 12.97
C LYS A 92 -16.03 -23.78 11.80
N LEU A 93 -14.80 -23.26 11.75
CA LEU A 93 -14.32 -22.38 10.68
C LEU A 93 -13.43 -23.16 9.71
N THR A 94 -13.70 -23.01 8.42
CA THR A 94 -12.85 -23.60 7.36
C THR A 94 -11.60 -22.75 7.16
N VAL A 95 -10.42 -23.34 7.38
CA VAL A 95 -9.13 -22.66 7.22
C VAL A 95 -8.69 -22.72 5.76
N ASN A 96 -8.26 -21.59 5.21
CA ASN A 96 -7.63 -21.56 3.89
C ASN A 96 -6.20 -22.12 3.97
N ARG A 97 -6.05 -23.41 3.65
CA ARG A 97 -4.77 -24.14 3.72
C ARG A 97 -3.71 -23.65 2.72
N GLU A 98 -4.11 -23.06 1.60
CA GLU A 98 -3.16 -22.49 0.63
C GLU A 98 -2.49 -21.21 1.16
N LYS A 99 -3.24 -20.39 1.90
CA LYS A 99 -2.74 -19.16 2.52
C LYS A 99 -2.01 -19.43 3.83
N SER A 100 -2.43 -20.46 4.56
CA SER A 100 -1.89 -20.84 5.87
C SER A 100 -0.60 -21.63 5.71
N ARG A 101 0.51 -21.07 6.19
CA ARG A 101 1.84 -21.67 6.01
C ARG A 101 2.80 -21.29 7.11
N THR A 102 3.74 -22.17 7.38
CA THR A 102 4.89 -21.92 8.25
C THR A 102 5.96 -21.18 7.47
N VAL A 103 6.27 -19.96 7.88
CA VAL A 103 7.31 -19.15 7.22
C VAL A 103 8.18 -18.50 8.28
N SER A 104 9.47 -18.36 7.97
CA SER A 104 10.33 -17.54 8.80
C SER A 104 9.85 -16.08 8.73
N VAL A 105 9.78 -15.44 9.89
CA VAL A 105 9.39 -14.03 10.03
C VAL A 105 10.33 -13.10 9.25
N PHE A 106 11.60 -13.51 9.08
CA PHE A 106 12.61 -12.78 8.33
C PHE A 106 12.63 -13.12 6.83
N ALA A 107 11.80 -14.05 6.37
CA ALA A 107 11.70 -14.38 4.95
C ALA A 107 10.92 -13.30 4.20
N ILE A 108 11.62 -12.26 3.74
CA ILE A 108 11.07 -11.04 3.11
C ILE A 108 10.07 -11.33 1.98
N ARG A 109 10.27 -12.42 1.21
CA ARG A 109 9.39 -12.78 0.09
C ARG A 109 8.16 -13.59 0.52
N ASN A 110 8.24 -14.25 1.67
CA ASN A 110 7.29 -15.28 2.08
C ASN A 110 6.40 -14.84 3.24
N PHE A 111 6.90 -14.00 4.14
CA PHE A 111 6.11 -13.41 5.22
C PHE A 111 5.61 -12.01 4.85
N LYS A 112 4.29 -11.85 4.88
CA LYS A 112 3.59 -10.56 4.69
C LYS A 112 2.46 -10.49 5.69
N PHE A 113 2.48 -9.48 6.56
CA PHE A 113 1.39 -9.21 7.50
C PHE A 113 0.97 -7.74 7.37
N LEU A 114 -0.32 -7.48 7.11
CA LEU A 114 -0.89 -6.14 6.92
C LEU A 114 -0.15 -5.22 5.90
N GLY A 115 0.59 -5.83 4.96
CA GLY A 115 1.39 -5.09 3.98
C GLY A 115 2.85 -4.82 4.39
N PHE A 116 3.24 -5.23 5.60
CA PHE A 116 4.59 -5.15 6.13
C PHE A 116 5.32 -6.50 6.06
N ALA A 117 6.64 -6.42 6.18
CA ALA A 117 7.56 -7.53 6.33
C ALA A 117 8.64 -7.13 7.34
N LEU A 118 9.29 -8.10 7.98
CA LEU A 118 10.38 -7.83 8.91
C LEU A 118 11.73 -8.02 8.24
N GLY A 119 12.64 -7.08 8.51
CA GLY A 119 14.04 -7.14 8.11
C GLY A 119 14.92 -7.32 9.34
N ARG A 120 16.07 -7.94 9.15
CA ARG A 120 17.13 -8.02 10.16
C ARG A 120 18.41 -7.47 9.56
N ASN A 121 18.99 -6.48 10.24
CA ASN A 121 20.29 -5.91 9.93
C ASN A 121 21.22 -6.12 11.14
N GLY A 122 22.51 -5.82 11.01
CA GLY A 122 23.49 -5.93 12.11
C GLY A 122 23.15 -5.11 13.37
N LYS A 123 22.28 -4.10 13.26
CA LYS A 123 21.81 -3.25 14.38
C LYS A 123 20.49 -3.73 15.02
N GLY A 124 19.83 -4.76 14.49
CA GLY A 124 18.57 -5.27 15.02
C GLY A 124 17.49 -5.56 13.97
N ILE A 125 16.25 -5.74 14.47
CA ILE A 125 15.05 -6.01 13.67
C ILE A 125 14.39 -4.67 13.31
N TYR A 126 13.96 -4.53 12.07
CA TYR A 126 13.24 -3.34 11.61
C TYR A 126 12.07 -3.71 10.71
N VAL A 127 11.06 -2.85 10.68
CA VAL A 127 9.86 -3.02 9.86
C VAL A 127 10.14 -2.51 8.44
N ARG A 128 9.72 -3.29 7.44
CA ARG A 128 9.81 -2.95 6.02
C ARG A 128 8.44 -3.04 5.36
N VAL A 129 8.28 -2.32 4.26
CA VAL A 129 7.10 -2.46 3.40
C VAL A 129 7.30 -3.66 2.46
N HIS A 130 6.28 -4.51 2.35
CA HIS A 130 6.36 -5.71 1.52
C HIS A 130 6.48 -5.37 0.01
N PRO A 131 7.25 -6.12 -0.80
CA PRO A 131 7.45 -5.82 -2.22
C PRO A 131 6.16 -5.73 -3.05
N LYS A 132 5.13 -6.52 -2.72
CA LYS A 132 3.80 -6.42 -3.38
C LYS A 132 3.15 -5.06 -3.14
N SER A 133 3.26 -4.49 -1.93
CA SER A 133 2.71 -3.17 -1.60
C SER A 133 3.45 -2.07 -2.36
N TRP A 134 4.78 -2.17 -2.48
CA TRP A 134 5.58 -1.29 -3.34
C TRP A 134 5.17 -1.34 -4.80
N LYS A 135 4.97 -2.54 -5.35
CA LYS A 135 4.50 -2.71 -6.74
C LYS A 135 3.14 -2.04 -6.94
N LYS A 136 2.20 -2.20 -6.00
CA LYS A 136 0.88 -1.54 -6.04
C LYS A 136 1.02 -0.02 -5.99
N PHE A 137 1.86 0.51 -5.09
CA PHE A 137 2.13 1.94 -4.98
C PHE A 137 2.71 2.52 -6.27
N LYS A 138 3.77 1.90 -6.81
CA LYS A 138 4.39 2.32 -8.07
C LYS A 138 3.44 2.22 -9.26
N SER A 139 2.60 1.18 -9.32
CA SER A 139 1.58 1.05 -10.37
C SER A 139 0.55 2.18 -10.31
N ARG A 140 0.05 2.48 -9.11
CA ARG A 140 -0.93 3.55 -8.91
C ARG A 140 -0.34 4.92 -9.24
N LEU A 141 0.88 5.20 -8.80
CA LEU A 141 1.61 6.41 -9.20
C LEU A 141 1.80 6.47 -10.73
N LYS A 142 2.09 5.36 -11.40
CA LYS A 142 2.21 5.27 -12.86
C LYS A 142 0.90 5.59 -13.58
N GLU A 143 -0.24 5.18 -13.03
CA GLU A 143 -1.57 5.47 -13.57
C GLU A 143 -1.93 6.95 -13.41
N LEU A 144 -1.70 7.51 -12.23
CA LEU A 144 -1.96 8.93 -11.92
C LEU A 144 -1.06 9.85 -12.75
N SER A 145 0.21 9.49 -12.92
CA SER A 145 1.18 10.19 -13.77
C SER A 145 1.15 9.72 -15.24
N SER A 146 0.03 9.16 -15.71
CA SER A 146 -0.06 8.65 -17.08
C SER A 146 -0.05 9.79 -18.10
N ARG A 147 0.80 9.65 -19.12
CA ARG A 147 0.86 10.53 -20.31
C ARG A 147 -0.48 10.65 -21.06
N LYS A 148 -1.39 9.69 -20.91
CA LYS A 148 -2.73 9.72 -21.54
C LYS A 148 -3.72 10.55 -20.72
N ARG A 149 -3.60 10.56 -19.39
CA ARG A 149 -4.53 11.23 -18.45
C ARG A 149 -4.07 12.61 -17.99
N CYS A 150 -2.77 12.89 -17.98
CA CYS A 150 -2.22 14.20 -17.65
C CYS A 150 -2.42 15.18 -18.82
N GLN A 151 -3.63 15.70 -18.98
CA GLN A 151 -3.89 16.85 -19.86
C GLN A 151 -3.52 18.17 -19.17
N SER A 152 -3.77 18.26 -17.87
CA SER A 152 -3.30 19.33 -16.97
C SER A 152 -2.46 18.74 -15.85
N ILE A 153 -1.33 19.38 -15.53
CA ILE A 153 -0.38 18.89 -14.52
C ILE A 153 -0.91 19.11 -13.11
N LYS A 154 -1.46 20.30 -12.81
CA LYS A 154 -1.87 20.66 -11.43
C LYS A 154 -2.87 19.67 -10.82
N PRO A 155 -3.97 19.28 -11.49
CA PRO A 155 -4.91 18.30 -10.92
C PRO A 155 -4.29 16.91 -10.73
N SER A 156 -3.36 16.52 -11.62
CA SER A 156 -2.64 15.25 -11.46
C SER A 156 -1.69 15.28 -10.28
N LEU A 157 -0.99 16.40 -10.04
CA LEU A 157 -0.13 16.58 -8.87
C LEU A 157 -0.92 16.50 -7.57
N GLU A 158 -2.10 17.13 -7.50
CA GLU A 158 -2.94 17.07 -6.30
C GLU A 158 -3.45 15.65 -6.03
N LYS A 159 -3.88 14.92 -7.06
CA LYS A 159 -4.28 13.50 -6.93
C LYS A 159 -3.12 12.63 -6.44
N ILE A 160 -1.90 12.88 -6.95
CA ILE A 160 -0.69 12.19 -6.49
C ILE A 160 -0.40 12.53 -5.03
N LYS A 161 -0.50 13.80 -4.64
CA LYS A 161 -0.30 14.27 -3.27
C LYS A 161 -1.25 13.59 -2.29
N VAL A 162 -2.55 13.61 -2.53
CA VAL A 162 -3.55 12.98 -1.66
C VAL A 162 -3.27 11.48 -1.50
N TYR A 163 -3.02 10.78 -2.61
CA TYR A 163 -2.72 9.35 -2.57
C TYR A 163 -1.41 9.04 -1.83
N ALA A 164 -0.35 9.77 -2.14
CA ALA A 164 0.96 9.59 -1.51
C ALA A 164 0.94 9.90 -0.02
N ARG A 165 0.23 10.96 0.40
CA ARG A 165 0.07 11.30 1.81
C ARG A 165 -0.61 10.18 2.59
N GLY A 166 -1.73 9.65 2.08
CA GLY A 166 -2.42 8.53 2.73
C GLY A 166 -1.54 7.28 2.82
N TRP A 167 -0.77 6.99 1.76
CA TRP A 167 0.15 5.87 1.76
C TRP A 167 1.31 6.03 2.75
N LEU A 168 1.91 7.23 2.81
CA LEU A 168 3.02 7.53 3.74
C LEU A 168 2.55 7.51 5.20
N ASN A 169 1.34 7.98 5.50
CA ASN A 169 0.80 7.93 6.85
C ASN A 169 0.66 6.49 7.37
N TYR A 170 0.20 5.58 6.50
CA TYR A 170 0.06 4.16 6.88
C TYR A 170 1.41 3.44 6.97
N TYR A 171 2.31 3.66 6.00
CA TYR A 171 3.60 2.95 5.94
C TYR A 171 4.75 3.68 6.67
N GLY A 172 4.50 4.84 7.28
CA GLY A 172 5.52 5.72 7.86
C GLY A 172 6.36 5.08 8.97
N ILE A 173 5.80 4.08 9.64
CA ILE A 173 6.47 3.26 10.66
C ILE A 173 7.62 2.42 10.06
N ALA A 174 7.54 2.07 8.78
CA ALA A 174 8.55 1.23 8.14
C ALA A 174 9.83 2.03 7.79
N SER A 175 10.98 1.36 7.86
CA SER A 175 12.24 1.90 7.35
C SER A 175 12.27 1.77 5.83
N MET A 176 12.15 2.90 5.14
CA MET A 176 12.00 2.94 3.67
C MET A 176 12.68 4.10 2.96
N LYS A 177 13.61 4.81 3.63
CA LYS A 177 14.29 6.00 3.09
C LYS A 177 14.78 5.82 1.65
N ASN A 178 15.67 4.85 1.42
CA ASN A 178 16.28 4.61 0.09
C ASN A 178 15.22 4.27 -0.98
N ASN A 179 14.26 3.42 -0.64
CA ASN A 179 13.19 3.02 -1.57
C ASN A 179 12.28 4.20 -1.94
N ILE A 180 12.03 5.11 -0.99
CA ILE A 180 11.28 6.34 -1.24
C ILE A 180 12.08 7.27 -2.14
N ASP A 181 13.37 7.46 -1.88
CA ASP A 181 14.24 8.31 -2.69
C ASP A 181 14.27 7.85 -4.16
N ASP A 182 14.38 6.53 -4.38
CA ASP A 182 14.31 5.93 -5.72
C ASP A 182 12.98 6.21 -6.43
N ILE A 183 11.86 6.01 -5.72
CA ILE A 183 10.52 6.25 -6.29
C ILE A 183 10.29 7.74 -6.51
N ASN A 184 10.79 8.59 -5.62
CA ASN A 184 10.70 10.03 -5.73
C ASN A 184 11.45 10.51 -6.97
N GLY A 185 12.70 10.08 -7.17
CA GLY A 185 13.48 10.36 -8.38
C GLY A 185 12.79 9.89 -9.65
N TRP A 186 12.24 8.67 -9.65
CA TRP A 186 11.45 8.14 -10.75
C TRP A 186 10.17 8.94 -11.02
N LEU A 187 9.50 9.44 -9.97
CA LEU A 187 8.29 10.24 -10.08
C LEU A 187 8.60 11.63 -10.65
N TYR A 188 9.67 12.29 -10.19
CA TYR A 188 10.18 13.52 -10.79
C TYR A 188 10.44 13.36 -12.29
N HIS A 189 11.13 12.29 -12.69
CA HIS A 189 11.40 11.99 -14.09
C HIS A 189 10.10 11.81 -14.89
N ARG A 190 9.10 11.13 -14.32
CA ARG A 190 7.78 10.99 -14.94
C ARG A 190 7.04 12.30 -15.11
N ILE A 191 7.05 13.18 -14.11
CA ILE A 191 6.39 14.47 -14.21
C ILE A 191 7.07 15.34 -15.27
N ARG A 192 8.41 15.35 -15.35
CA ARG A 192 9.15 16.00 -16.44
C ARG A 192 8.73 15.47 -17.81
N MET A 193 8.58 14.15 -17.95
CA MET A 193 8.09 13.54 -19.18
C MET A 193 6.67 14.01 -19.53
N CYS A 194 5.77 14.15 -18.55
CA CYS A 194 4.41 14.67 -18.77
C CYS A 194 4.42 16.14 -19.19
N ILE A 195 5.21 17.00 -18.54
CA ILE A 195 5.43 18.40 -18.91
C ILE A 195 5.96 18.50 -20.35
N TRP A 196 6.99 17.73 -20.66
CA TRP A 196 7.60 17.71 -21.98
C TRP A 196 6.61 17.31 -23.08
N LYS A 197 5.74 16.33 -22.79
CA LYS A 197 4.66 15.93 -23.70
C LYS A 197 3.62 17.03 -23.84
N GLN A 198 3.27 17.74 -22.76
CA GLN A 198 2.29 18.82 -22.79
C GLN A 198 2.73 19.97 -23.69
N TRP A 199 4.03 20.26 -23.76
CA TRP A 199 4.56 21.26 -24.69
C TRP A 199 4.31 20.91 -26.16
N LYS A 200 4.07 19.63 -26.52
CA LYS A 200 3.71 19.13 -27.85
C LYS A 200 4.68 19.53 -28.97
N LYS A 201 4.65 20.78 -29.45
CA LYS A 201 5.40 21.29 -30.62
C LYS A 201 6.86 21.66 -30.26
N PRO A 202 7.82 21.56 -31.21
CA PRO A 202 9.20 22.01 -30.97
C PRO A 202 9.30 23.50 -30.62
N ARG A 203 8.55 24.36 -31.30
CA ARG A 203 8.53 25.82 -31.04
C ARG A 203 8.15 26.17 -29.60
N THR A 204 7.13 25.49 -29.05
CA THR A 204 6.67 25.70 -27.66
C THR A 204 7.65 25.11 -26.64
N LYS A 205 8.29 23.97 -26.94
CA LYS A 205 9.38 23.42 -26.11
C LYS A 205 10.56 24.39 -26.03
N TYR A 206 10.99 24.94 -27.16
CA TYR A 206 12.06 25.93 -27.23
C TYR A 206 11.72 27.17 -26.37
N LYS A 207 10.56 27.80 -26.63
CA LYS A 207 10.11 28.98 -25.87
C LYS A 207 10.06 28.73 -24.36
N ASN A 208 9.55 27.57 -23.94
CA ASN A 208 9.48 27.23 -22.52
C ASN A 208 10.86 26.96 -21.90
N LEU A 209 11.79 26.34 -22.64
CA LEU A 209 13.16 26.12 -22.16
C LEU A 209 13.93 27.43 -21.98
N VAL A 210 13.84 28.34 -22.97
CA VAL A 210 14.48 29.66 -22.89
C VAL A 210 13.86 30.48 -21.75
N LYS A 211 12.53 30.47 -21.60
CA LYS A 211 11.84 31.11 -20.46
C LYS A 211 12.29 30.57 -19.11
N LEU A 212 12.71 29.30 -19.05
CA LEU A 212 13.23 28.64 -17.86
C LEU A 212 14.75 28.86 -17.65
N GLY A 213 15.40 29.67 -18.49
CA GLY A 213 16.80 30.08 -18.34
C GLY A 213 17.81 29.16 -19.02
N ILE A 214 17.40 28.32 -19.99
CA ILE A 214 18.32 27.49 -20.77
C ILE A 214 18.85 28.29 -21.96
N PRO A 215 20.18 28.27 -22.23
CA PRO A 215 20.76 28.93 -23.40
C PRO A 215 20.11 28.51 -24.72
N GLU A 216 19.92 29.47 -25.63
CA GLU A 216 19.15 29.28 -26.86
C GLU A 216 19.67 28.14 -27.74
N HIS A 217 20.99 28.07 -27.94
CA HIS A 217 21.62 27.02 -28.74
C HIS A 217 21.26 25.62 -28.19
N TYR A 218 21.30 25.45 -26.87
CA TYR A 218 21.02 24.18 -26.21
C TYR A 218 19.52 23.86 -26.19
N ALA A 219 18.68 24.88 -26.01
CA ALA A 219 17.23 24.75 -26.09
C ALA A 219 16.78 24.31 -27.49
N ALA A 220 17.39 24.84 -28.56
CA ALA A 220 17.06 24.51 -29.95
C ALA A 220 17.40 23.05 -30.30
N THR A 221 18.56 22.56 -29.85
CA THR A 221 18.98 21.16 -30.07
C THR A 221 17.99 20.17 -29.43
N ILE A 222 17.56 20.45 -28.21
CA ILE A 222 16.73 19.53 -27.42
C ILE A 222 15.27 19.59 -27.84
N ALA A 223 14.76 20.78 -28.17
CA ALA A 223 13.39 20.96 -28.64
C ALA A 223 13.08 20.16 -29.92
N ASN A 224 14.07 20.04 -30.82
CA ASN A 224 13.98 19.31 -32.09
C ASN A 224 14.42 17.84 -32.02
N SER A 225 14.76 17.33 -30.83
CA SER A 225 15.21 15.95 -30.69
C SER A 225 14.12 14.95 -31.08
N ARG A 226 14.49 13.94 -31.89
CA ARG A 226 13.63 12.81 -32.29
C ARG A 226 13.56 11.70 -31.23
N ARG A 227 14.29 11.83 -30.12
CA ARG A 227 14.34 10.81 -29.06
C ARG A 227 12.99 10.71 -28.31
N LYS A 228 12.70 9.51 -27.79
CA LYS A 228 11.46 9.24 -27.05
C LYS A 228 11.35 10.12 -25.79
N TYR A 229 10.12 10.43 -25.37
CA TYR A 229 9.85 11.33 -24.23
C TYR A 229 10.52 10.92 -22.90
N TRP A 230 10.63 9.62 -22.63
CA TRP A 230 11.32 9.13 -21.44
C TRP A 230 12.82 9.45 -21.47
N TYR A 231 13.44 9.32 -22.64
CA TYR A 231 14.86 9.59 -22.82
C TYR A 231 15.15 11.08 -22.65
N ILE A 232 14.41 11.94 -23.35
CA ILE A 232 14.68 13.39 -23.39
C ILE A 232 14.41 14.07 -22.04
N SER A 233 13.45 13.56 -21.26
CA SER A 233 13.15 14.08 -19.91
C SER A 233 14.25 13.79 -18.87
N ASN A 234 15.20 12.91 -19.19
CA ASN A 234 16.41 12.67 -18.39
C ASN A 234 17.63 13.43 -18.92
N ASN A 235 17.47 14.29 -19.94
CA ASN A 235 18.55 15.12 -20.44
C ASN A 235 18.87 16.23 -19.42
N LYS A 236 20.16 16.56 -19.26
CA LYS A 236 20.63 17.60 -18.31
C LYS A 236 19.88 18.92 -18.46
N ALA A 237 19.61 19.39 -19.69
CA ALA A 237 18.87 20.64 -19.88
C ALA A 237 17.44 20.59 -19.37
N VAL A 238 16.76 19.46 -19.58
CA VAL A 238 15.37 19.29 -19.12
C VAL A 238 15.35 19.15 -17.61
N ILE A 239 16.36 18.50 -17.02
CA ILE A 239 16.54 18.42 -15.56
C ILE A 239 16.82 19.81 -14.97
N TRP A 240 17.66 20.62 -15.60
CA TRP A 240 17.96 22.00 -15.17
C TRP A 240 16.75 22.91 -15.32
N ALA A 241 16.06 22.86 -16.47
CA ALA A 241 14.85 23.65 -16.70
C ALA A 241 13.74 23.29 -15.71
N LEU A 242 13.55 22.00 -15.45
CA LEU A 242 12.55 21.44 -14.53
C LEU A 242 13.24 20.83 -13.29
N ASN A 243 14.01 21.66 -12.59
CA ASN A 243 14.72 21.26 -11.38
C ASN A 243 13.73 20.89 -10.25
N LYS A 244 14.24 20.27 -9.17
CA LYS A 244 13.40 19.79 -8.06
C LYS A 244 12.63 20.95 -7.40
N GLU A 245 13.31 22.05 -7.11
CA GLU A 245 12.74 23.23 -6.45
C GLU A 245 11.57 23.83 -7.24
N ARG A 246 11.73 24.02 -8.55
CA ARG A 246 10.66 24.54 -9.43
C ARG A 246 9.46 23.61 -9.46
N LEU A 247 9.69 22.30 -9.46
CA LEU A 247 8.60 21.33 -9.45
C LEU A 247 7.87 21.35 -8.09
N ILE A 248 8.60 21.45 -6.97
CA ILE A 248 8.03 21.60 -5.63
C ILE A 248 7.18 22.87 -5.56
N ASN A 249 7.72 24.02 -6.00
CA ASN A 249 6.99 25.30 -6.06
C ASN A 249 5.76 25.23 -6.98
N SER A 250 5.76 24.35 -7.98
CA SER A 250 4.60 24.11 -8.86
C SER A 250 3.53 23.20 -8.23
N GLY A 251 3.72 22.76 -6.98
CA GLY A 251 2.81 21.87 -6.25
C GLY A 251 3.18 20.39 -6.30
N PHE A 252 4.41 20.03 -6.67
CA PHE A 252 4.87 18.63 -6.60
C PHE A 252 5.04 18.22 -5.14
N TYR A 253 4.47 17.06 -4.79
CA TYR A 253 4.59 16.50 -3.45
C TYR A 253 5.86 15.67 -3.32
N ASP A 254 6.85 16.20 -2.62
CA ASP A 254 8.13 15.53 -2.40
C ASP A 254 8.00 14.39 -1.38
N LEU A 255 8.13 13.15 -1.86
CA LEU A 255 7.91 11.95 -1.05
C LEU A 255 8.98 11.80 0.04
N ALA A 256 10.22 12.23 -0.23
CA ALA A 256 11.34 12.09 0.69
C ALA A 256 11.18 13.03 1.90
N THR A 257 10.88 14.30 1.65
CA THR A 257 10.60 15.29 2.70
C THR A 257 9.38 14.89 3.52
N ALA A 258 8.30 14.46 2.86
CA ALA A 258 7.10 13.98 3.53
C ALA A 258 7.31 12.72 4.35
N TYR A 259 8.22 11.82 3.93
CA TYR A 259 8.55 10.65 4.73
C TYR A 259 9.32 11.03 5.98
N GLN A 260 10.29 11.96 5.88
CA GLN A 260 11.03 12.42 7.05
C GLN A 260 10.11 13.04 8.10
N SER A 261 9.15 13.87 7.69
CA SER A 261 8.21 14.49 8.63
C SER A 261 7.30 13.46 9.32
N VAL A 262 6.84 12.42 8.61
CA VAL A 262 6.02 11.36 9.20
C VAL A 262 6.85 10.44 10.09
N HIS A 263 8.08 10.11 9.69
CA HIS A 263 8.94 9.17 10.41
C HIS A 263 9.51 9.76 11.71
N VAL A 264 9.69 11.08 11.80
CA VAL A 264 10.09 11.76 13.04
C VAL A 264 8.98 11.72 14.11
N ASN A 265 7.73 11.53 13.70
CA ASN A 265 6.59 11.42 14.62
C ASN A 265 6.38 10.00 15.20
N TYR A 266 7.27 9.04 14.89
CA TYR A 266 7.26 7.66 15.39
C TYR A 266 8.59 7.32 16.06
#